data_AF-A0A3M1G7W7-F1
#
_entry.id   AF-A0A3M1G7W7-F1
#
_cell.length_a   1.000
_cell.length_b   1.000
_cell.length_c   1.000
_cell.angle_alpha   90.00
_cell.angle_beta   90.00
_cell.angle_gamma   90.00
#
_symmetry.space_group_name_H-M   'P 1'
#
loop_
_entity.id
_entity.type
_entity.pdbx_description
1 polymer ?
#
loop_
_entity_poly.entity_id
_entity_poly.type
_entity_poly.pdbx_seq_one_letter_code
_entity_poly.pdbx_strand_id
1 'polypeptide(L)'
;AKNPVSNITKKQLQDIYTGKIRNWKQLGGPDMPIHLISKEEGRSTLDLFIKYIDAEVEERQGKMFYRIKGSKNWSPVGAEIIGPNSMAIVRVSEEVGAIGYVSIGAAERAERKLGKIKRLKLNGVEASRENVRNKTYPIIRPLNVITNGKPQGIIKEFIDYLMSRPGQNIVKNLDYIPLR
;
A
#
# COMPACT_ATOMS: atom_id res chain seq x y z
N ALA A 1 -1.99 12.17 -12.77
CA ALA A 1 -2.79 11.12 -13.45
C ALA A 1 -4.16 11.67 -13.91
N LYS A 2 -4.68 11.22 -15.07
CA LYS A 2 -5.96 11.71 -15.67
C LYS A 2 -7.22 10.86 -15.35
N ASN A 3 -7.10 9.80 -14.55
CA ASN A 3 -8.25 8.95 -14.20
C ASN A 3 -9.21 9.71 -13.25
N PRO A 4 -10.51 9.90 -13.60
CA PRO A 4 -11.45 10.63 -12.77
C PRO A 4 -11.79 9.89 -11.47
N VAL A 5 -11.64 8.56 -11.43
CA VAL A 5 -11.83 7.78 -10.21
C VAL A 5 -10.92 8.31 -9.11
N SER A 6 -11.52 8.74 -8.01
CA SER A 6 -10.84 9.38 -6.88
C SER A 6 -11.10 8.67 -5.56
N ASN A 7 -12.09 7.78 -5.53
CA ASN A 7 -12.51 7.04 -4.35
C ASN A 7 -12.90 5.62 -4.74
N ILE A 8 -12.53 4.66 -3.90
CA ILE A 8 -13.00 3.27 -3.97
C ILE A 8 -13.42 2.81 -2.58
N THR A 9 -14.42 1.93 -2.52
CA THR A 9 -14.79 1.26 -1.26
C THR A 9 -13.88 0.06 -0.99
N LYS A 10 -13.84 -0.43 0.25
CA LYS A 10 -13.19 -1.71 0.59
C LYS A 10 -13.68 -2.86 -0.31
N LYS A 11 -14.99 -2.89 -0.59
CA LYS A 11 -15.60 -3.89 -1.46
C LYS A 11 -15.11 -3.78 -2.91
N GLN A 12 -15.06 -2.57 -3.46
CA GLN A 12 -14.48 -2.36 -4.79
C GLN A 12 -13.00 -2.73 -4.83
N LEU A 13 -12.23 -2.43 -3.78
CA LEU A 13 -10.83 -2.84 -3.69
C LEU A 13 -10.65 -4.36 -3.69
N GLN A 14 -11.50 -5.08 -2.95
CA GLN A 14 -11.59 -6.55 -3.00
C GLN A 14 -11.93 -7.04 -4.41
N ASP A 15 -12.95 -6.46 -5.04
CA ASP A 15 -13.43 -6.87 -6.35
C ASP A 15 -12.39 -6.57 -7.46
N ILE A 16 -11.60 -5.51 -7.33
CA ILE A 16 -10.45 -5.20 -8.20
C ILE A 16 -9.39 -6.31 -8.08
N TYR A 17 -8.89 -6.57 -6.88
CA TYR A 17 -7.79 -7.52 -6.70
C TYR A 17 -8.21 -8.97 -6.92
N THR A 18 -9.49 -9.31 -6.74
CA THR A 18 -10.03 -10.63 -7.09
C THR A 18 -10.46 -10.77 -8.55
N GLY A 19 -10.30 -9.71 -9.36
CA GLY A 19 -10.59 -9.73 -10.79
C GLY A 19 -12.07 -9.74 -11.16
N LYS A 20 -12.97 -9.38 -10.24
CA LYS A 20 -14.40 -9.11 -10.55
C LYS A 20 -14.57 -7.76 -11.24
N ILE A 21 -13.75 -6.78 -10.84
CA ILE A 21 -13.60 -5.50 -11.51
C ILE A 21 -12.26 -5.52 -12.24
N ARG A 22 -12.29 -5.43 -13.56
CA ARG A 22 -11.10 -5.53 -14.43
C ARG A 22 -10.91 -4.33 -15.34
N ASN A 23 -11.83 -3.38 -15.31
CA ASN A 23 -11.79 -2.19 -16.14
C ASN A 23 -12.26 -0.97 -15.34
N TRP A 24 -11.57 0.15 -15.50
CA TRP A 24 -11.88 1.40 -14.79
C TRP A 24 -13.27 1.94 -15.10
N LYS A 25 -13.87 1.62 -16.24
CA LYS A 25 -15.27 2.00 -16.55
C LYS A 25 -16.29 1.45 -15.57
N GLN A 26 -16.01 0.29 -14.96
CA GLN A 26 -16.86 -0.30 -13.92
C GLN A 26 -16.85 0.51 -12.62
N LEU A 27 -15.96 1.50 -12.51
CA LEU A 27 -15.81 2.41 -11.36
C LEU A 27 -16.11 3.88 -11.76
N GLY A 28 -16.69 4.12 -12.94
CA GLY A 28 -16.93 5.46 -13.48
C GLY A 28 -15.69 6.13 -14.09
N GLY A 29 -14.64 5.36 -14.37
CA GLY A 29 -13.47 5.79 -15.13
C GLY A 29 -13.63 5.62 -16.65
N PRO A 30 -12.57 5.86 -17.42
CA PRO A 30 -12.54 5.57 -18.85
C PRO A 30 -12.57 4.06 -19.13
N ASP A 31 -12.93 3.67 -20.35
CA ASP A 31 -12.79 2.29 -20.82
C ASP A 31 -11.31 1.90 -20.93
N MET A 32 -10.79 1.34 -19.85
CA MET A 32 -9.38 1.07 -19.67
C MET A 32 -9.19 -0.15 -18.77
N PRO A 33 -8.50 -1.19 -19.23
CA PRO A 33 -8.15 -2.34 -18.39
C PRO A 33 -7.39 -1.92 -17.13
N ILE A 34 -7.63 -2.64 -16.04
CA ILE A 34 -6.88 -2.49 -14.79
C ILE A 34 -5.68 -3.42 -14.83
N HIS A 35 -4.47 -2.87 -14.73
CA HIS A 35 -3.27 -3.66 -14.49
C HIS A 35 -2.98 -3.72 -12.99
N LEU A 36 -2.97 -4.93 -12.42
CA LEU A 36 -2.79 -5.14 -10.99
C LEU A 36 -1.31 -5.27 -10.64
N ILE A 37 -0.86 -4.46 -9.70
CA ILE A 37 0.46 -4.59 -9.07
C ILE A 37 0.27 -5.07 -7.63
N SER A 38 1.04 -6.09 -7.28
CA SER A 38 1.14 -6.68 -5.96
C SER A 38 2.56 -6.56 -5.41
N LYS A 39 2.71 -6.80 -4.11
CA LYS A 39 3.99 -6.96 -3.44
C LYS A 39 4.42 -8.44 -3.43
N GLU A 40 5.73 -8.65 -3.39
CA GLU A 40 6.33 -9.98 -3.18
C GLU A 40 5.96 -10.53 -1.80
N GLU A 41 5.91 -11.86 -1.68
CA GLU A 41 5.67 -12.53 -0.40
C GLU A 41 6.74 -12.17 0.64
N GLY A 42 6.37 -12.23 1.92
CA GLY A 42 7.24 -11.83 3.03
C GLY A 42 7.37 -10.31 3.23
N ARG A 43 6.85 -9.48 2.31
CA ARG A 43 6.72 -8.06 2.58
C ARG A 43 5.51 -7.78 3.44
N SER A 44 5.76 -7.14 4.57
CA SER A 44 4.69 -6.73 5.46
C SER A 44 3.63 -5.85 4.75
N THR A 45 3.99 -5.08 3.72
CA THR A 45 3.00 -4.30 2.94
C THR A 45 1.93 -5.17 2.29
N LEU A 46 2.29 -6.37 1.80
CA LEU A 46 1.36 -7.39 1.32
C LEU A 46 0.45 -7.84 2.47
N ASP A 47 1.06 -8.25 3.59
CA ASP A 47 0.32 -8.77 4.76
C ASP A 47 -0.73 -7.79 5.27
N LEU A 48 -0.35 -6.50 5.37
CA LEU A 48 -1.26 -5.45 5.81
C LEU A 48 -2.41 -5.25 4.81
N PHE A 49 -2.10 -5.28 3.51
CA PHE A 49 -3.09 -5.11 2.45
C PHE A 49 -4.09 -6.28 2.46
N ILE A 50 -3.61 -7.52 2.42
CA ILE A 50 -4.48 -8.72 2.38
C ILE A 50 -5.27 -8.89 3.68
N LYS A 51 -4.70 -8.50 4.84
CA LYS A 51 -5.43 -8.44 6.10
C LYS A 51 -6.58 -7.44 6.02
N TYR A 52 -6.35 -6.26 5.46
CA TYR A 52 -7.38 -5.24 5.36
C TYR A 52 -8.53 -5.65 4.42
N ILE A 53 -8.22 -6.27 3.28
CA ILE A 53 -9.21 -6.72 2.31
C ILE A 53 -9.75 -8.14 2.57
N ASP A 54 -9.42 -8.74 3.73
CA ASP A 54 -9.81 -10.11 4.10
C ASP A 54 -9.49 -11.14 3.00
N ALA A 55 -8.28 -11.06 2.44
CA ALA A 55 -7.83 -11.93 1.36
C ALA A 55 -6.67 -12.84 1.78
N GLU A 56 -6.48 -13.86 0.97
CA GLU A 56 -5.31 -14.74 0.88
C GLU A 56 -4.73 -14.60 -0.52
N VAL A 57 -3.46 -14.95 -0.64
CA VAL A 57 -2.74 -14.88 -1.91
C VAL A 57 -1.98 -16.16 -2.17
N GLU A 58 -1.71 -16.43 -3.43
CA GLU A 58 -0.86 -17.52 -3.89
C GLU A 58 -0.08 -17.05 -5.12
N GLU A 59 1.23 -17.20 -5.08
CA GLU A 59 2.06 -16.99 -6.26
C GLU A 59 1.95 -18.19 -7.22
N ARG A 60 1.62 -17.91 -8.49
CA ARG A 60 1.62 -18.91 -9.57
C ARG A 60 2.29 -18.31 -10.80
N GLN A 61 3.27 -19.01 -11.36
CA GLN A 61 3.94 -18.60 -12.60
C GLN A 61 4.45 -17.14 -12.55
N GLY A 62 5.01 -16.72 -11.40
CA GLY A 62 5.55 -15.37 -11.21
C GLY A 62 4.50 -14.25 -11.09
N LYS A 63 3.22 -14.58 -10.84
CA LYS A 63 2.14 -13.61 -10.60
C LYS A 63 1.41 -13.92 -9.30
N MET A 64 0.90 -12.88 -8.67
CA MET A 64 0.15 -12.99 -7.42
C MET A 64 -1.34 -13.12 -7.68
N PHE A 65 -1.93 -14.24 -7.28
CA PHE A 65 -3.37 -14.48 -7.37
C PHE A 65 -4.01 -14.22 -6.02
N TYR A 66 -5.19 -13.61 -6.02
CA TYR A 66 -5.90 -13.19 -4.80
C TYR A 66 -7.20 -13.95 -4.66
N ARG A 67 -7.60 -14.20 -3.41
CA ARG A 67 -8.90 -14.80 -3.06
C ARG A 67 -9.38 -14.22 -1.75
N ILE A 68 -10.69 -13.96 -1.63
CA ILE A 68 -11.27 -13.60 -0.33
C ILE A 68 -11.23 -14.81 0.60
N LYS A 69 -10.85 -14.63 1.86
CA LYS A 69 -10.84 -15.68 2.88
C LYS A 69 -12.18 -16.41 2.92
N GLY A 70 -12.15 -17.74 2.92
CA GLY A 70 -13.33 -18.59 2.85
C GLY A 70 -13.97 -18.75 1.47
N SER A 71 -13.55 -17.98 0.45
CA SER A 71 -13.93 -18.25 -0.94
C SER A 71 -13.16 -19.47 -1.46
N LYS A 72 -13.77 -20.22 -2.40
CA LYS A 72 -13.07 -21.27 -3.17
C LYS A 72 -12.39 -20.72 -4.42
N ASN A 73 -12.85 -19.57 -4.91
CA ASN A 73 -12.48 -19.03 -6.22
C ASN A 73 -11.30 -18.06 -6.12
N TRP A 74 -10.17 -18.46 -6.69
CA TRP A 74 -9.03 -17.59 -6.94
C TRP A 74 -9.34 -16.59 -8.06
N SER A 75 -8.66 -15.45 -8.04
CA SER A 75 -8.73 -14.47 -9.12
C SER A 75 -8.39 -15.16 -10.45
N PRO A 76 -9.11 -14.85 -11.55
CA PRO A 76 -8.79 -15.40 -12.86
C PRO A 76 -7.57 -14.70 -13.50
N VAL A 77 -7.08 -13.64 -12.86
CA VAL A 77 -5.94 -12.84 -13.30
C VAL A 77 -4.94 -12.72 -12.15
N GLY A 78 -3.66 -12.84 -12.49
CA GLY A 78 -2.57 -12.61 -11.56
C GLY A 78 -2.07 -11.18 -11.64
N ALA A 79 -1.77 -10.60 -10.49
CA ALA A 79 -1.11 -9.30 -10.36
C ALA A 79 0.40 -9.45 -10.59
N GLU A 80 1.02 -8.45 -11.20
CA GLU A 80 2.47 -8.37 -11.30
C GLU A 80 3.10 -8.23 -9.91
N ILE A 81 4.15 -8.99 -9.66
CA ILE A 81 4.86 -8.97 -8.37
C ILE A 81 6.00 -7.94 -8.42
N ILE A 82 5.92 -6.94 -7.55
CA ILE A 82 6.96 -5.92 -7.40
C ILE A 82 7.30 -5.74 -5.91
N GLY A 83 8.55 -5.97 -5.53
CA GLY A 83 8.99 -5.77 -4.15
C GLY A 83 8.99 -4.30 -3.70
N PRO A 84 9.96 -3.47 -4.16
CA PRO A 84 10.16 -2.12 -3.64
C PRO A 84 8.98 -1.16 -3.91
N ASN A 85 8.78 -0.20 -3.00
CA ASN A 85 7.81 0.89 -3.23
C ASN A 85 8.17 1.75 -4.45
N SER A 86 9.45 2.02 -4.66
CA SER A 86 9.94 2.80 -5.81
C SER A 86 9.59 2.14 -7.13
N MET A 87 9.81 0.83 -7.26
CA MET A 87 9.51 0.09 -8.47
C MET A 87 8.00 0.02 -8.75
N ALA A 88 7.17 -0.15 -7.71
CA ALA A 88 5.72 -0.13 -7.88
C ALA A 88 5.22 1.25 -8.31
N ILE A 89 5.80 2.32 -7.76
CA ILE A 89 5.51 3.70 -8.19
C ILE A 89 5.89 3.93 -9.65
N VAL A 90 7.08 3.49 -10.06
CA VAL A 90 7.52 3.59 -11.47
C VAL A 90 6.56 2.85 -12.38
N ARG A 91 6.13 1.64 -12.00
CA ARG A 91 5.17 0.90 -12.81
C ARG A 91 3.83 1.62 -12.93
N VAL A 92 3.28 2.12 -11.83
CA VAL A 92 2.02 2.90 -11.86
C VAL A 92 2.18 4.22 -12.64
N SER A 93 3.38 4.83 -12.64
CA SER A 93 3.60 6.10 -13.34
C SER A 93 3.74 5.95 -14.85
N GLU A 94 4.27 4.82 -15.32
CA GLU A 94 4.49 4.57 -16.74
C GLU A 94 3.36 3.76 -17.40
N GLU A 95 2.62 2.96 -16.63
CA GLU A 95 1.55 2.13 -17.18
C GLU A 95 0.15 2.70 -16.89
N VAL A 96 -0.47 3.22 -17.94
CA VAL A 96 -1.82 3.77 -17.89
C VAL A 96 -2.82 2.67 -17.52
N GLY A 97 -3.50 2.86 -16.40
CA GLY A 97 -4.49 1.90 -15.89
C GLY A 97 -3.98 0.98 -14.79
N ALA A 98 -2.69 1.06 -14.46
CA ALA A 98 -2.13 0.31 -13.35
C ALA A 98 -2.62 0.81 -11.98
N ILE A 99 -2.81 -0.13 -11.05
CA ILE A 99 -3.08 0.13 -9.64
C ILE A 99 -2.14 -0.70 -8.78
N GLY A 100 -1.60 -0.08 -7.74
CA GLY A 100 -0.75 -0.74 -6.75
C GLY A 100 -0.88 -0.06 -5.39
N TYR A 101 -0.36 -0.71 -4.36
CA TYR A 101 -0.31 -0.17 -2.99
C TYR A 101 1.13 -0.02 -2.51
N VAL A 102 1.42 1.11 -1.87
CA VAL A 102 2.73 1.47 -1.32
C VAL A 102 2.56 2.24 -0.02
N SER A 103 3.65 2.42 0.73
CA SER A 103 3.63 3.28 1.93
C SER A 103 3.23 4.72 1.58
N ILE A 104 2.37 5.34 2.41
CA ILE A 104 1.80 6.67 2.16
C ILE A 104 2.85 7.73 1.80
N GLY A 105 3.96 7.80 2.54
CA GLY A 105 4.99 8.80 2.26
C GLY A 105 5.75 8.57 0.96
N ALA A 106 5.85 7.32 0.49
CA ALA A 106 6.37 7.04 -0.84
C ALA A 106 5.39 7.55 -1.93
N ALA A 107 4.09 7.34 -1.76
CA ALA A 107 3.08 7.83 -2.67
C ALA A 107 2.99 9.37 -2.68
N GLU A 108 3.03 10.04 -1.53
CA GLU A 108 3.04 11.51 -1.41
C GLU A 108 4.26 12.14 -2.09
N ARG A 109 5.45 11.61 -1.82
CA ARG A 109 6.66 12.05 -2.54
C ARG A 109 6.51 11.90 -4.04
N ALA A 110 6.02 10.74 -4.49
CA ALA A 110 5.93 10.42 -5.91
C ALA A 110 4.90 11.29 -6.63
N GLU A 111 3.74 11.55 -6.03
CA GLU A 111 2.81 12.54 -6.59
C GLU A 111 3.45 13.92 -6.71
N ARG A 112 4.08 14.40 -5.63
CA ARG A 112 4.71 15.73 -5.60
C ARG A 112 5.84 15.86 -6.62
N LYS A 113 6.68 14.82 -6.77
CA LYS A 113 7.87 14.86 -7.64
C LYS A 113 7.58 14.49 -9.10
N LEU A 114 6.68 13.53 -9.34
CA LEU A 114 6.44 13.00 -10.69
C LEU A 114 5.16 13.58 -11.33
N GLY A 115 4.13 13.92 -10.56
CA GLY A 115 2.82 14.35 -11.07
C GLY A 115 2.06 13.27 -11.88
N LYS A 116 2.64 12.07 -12.04
CA LYS A 116 2.13 11.00 -12.91
C LYS A 116 1.15 10.07 -12.20
N ILE A 117 1.31 9.84 -10.90
CA ILE A 117 0.40 8.95 -10.12
C ILE A 117 -0.72 9.74 -9.44
N LYS A 118 -1.71 9.03 -8.89
CA LYS A 118 -2.80 9.58 -8.08
C LYS A 118 -3.20 8.56 -7.00
N ARG A 119 -3.25 8.99 -5.74
CA ARG A 119 -3.77 8.23 -4.59
C ARG A 119 -5.29 8.21 -4.66
N LEU A 120 -5.86 7.05 -4.39
CA LEU A 120 -7.31 6.88 -4.26
C LEU A 120 -7.70 7.06 -2.79
N LYS A 121 -8.82 7.74 -2.56
CA LYS A 121 -9.53 7.68 -1.28
C LYS A 121 -10.08 6.27 -1.08
N LEU A 122 -10.17 5.87 0.18
CA LEU A 122 -10.68 4.57 0.57
C LEU A 122 -11.86 4.77 1.52
N ASN A 123 -13.05 4.33 1.11
CA ASN A 123 -14.31 4.61 1.81
C ASN A 123 -14.52 6.11 2.08
N GLY A 124 -14.15 6.97 1.14
CA GLY A 124 -14.23 8.43 1.27
C GLY A 124 -13.07 9.06 2.05
N VAL A 125 -12.25 8.27 2.76
CA VAL A 125 -11.13 8.78 3.55
C VAL A 125 -9.91 8.95 2.67
N GLU A 126 -9.32 10.15 2.69
CA GLU A 126 -8.13 10.46 1.91
C GLU A 126 -6.89 9.76 2.46
N ALA A 127 -6.10 9.16 1.58
CA ALA A 127 -4.78 8.63 1.90
C ALA A 127 -3.81 9.81 2.10
N SER A 128 -3.71 10.29 3.34
CA SER A 128 -2.84 11.38 3.77
C SER A 128 -2.12 11.02 5.08
N ARG A 129 -0.97 11.64 5.36
CA ARG A 129 -0.32 11.50 6.68
C ARG A 129 -1.22 11.88 7.85
N GLU A 130 -2.06 12.89 7.67
CA GLU A 130 -3.00 13.34 8.70
C GLU A 130 -3.98 12.23 9.05
N ASN A 131 -4.64 11.65 8.05
CA ASN A 131 -5.62 10.58 8.24
C ASN A 131 -4.99 9.27 8.73
N VAL A 132 -3.73 9.01 8.38
CA VAL A 132 -2.99 7.88 8.96
C VAL A 132 -2.62 8.16 10.42
N ARG A 133 -2.20 9.39 10.76
CA ARG A 133 -1.83 9.77 12.13
C ARG A 133 -3.02 9.75 13.08
N ASN A 134 -4.17 10.29 12.68
CA ASN A 134 -5.39 10.30 13.48
C ASN A 134 -6.17 8.96 13.42
N LYS A 135 -5.64 7.94 12.71
CA LYS A 135 -6.20 6.60 12.55
C LYS A 135 -7.54 6.53 11.80
N THR A 136 -7.91 7.57 11.06
CA THR A 136 -9.12 7.56 10.21
C THR A 136 -8.90 6.81 8.90
N TYR A 137 -7.68 6.83 8.34
CA TYR A 137 -7.35 5.97 7.21
C TYR A 137 -7.28 4.51 7.69
N PRO A 138 -7.91 3.54 7.00
CA PRO A 138 -8.15 2.24 7.61
C PRO A 138 -7.00 1.23 7.44
N ILE A 139 -6.05 1.50 6.54
CA ILE A 139 -4.87 0.64 6.30
C ILE A 139 -3.66 1.24 7.00
N ILE A 140 -3.50 0.94 8.29
CA ILE A 140 -2.44 1.50 9.13
C ILE A 140 -1.71 0.41 9.91
N ARG A 141 -0.44 0.66 10.18
CA ARG A 141 0.34 -0.14 11.13
C ARG A 141 1.45 0.67 11.79
N PRO A 142 1.84 0.33 13.03
CA PRO A 142 3.12 0.76 13.56
C PRO A 142 4.28 0.03 12.88
N LEU A 143 5.45 0.65 12.91
CA LEU A 143 6.73 -0.01 12.68
C LEU A 143 7.39 -0.22 14.04
N ASN A 144 7.77 -1.47 14.34
CA ASN A 144 8.23 -1.86 15.66
C ASN A 144 9.73 -2.20 15.62
N VAL A 145 10.43 -1.89 16.71
CA VAL A 145 11.74 -2.46 17.02
C VAL A 145 11.53 -3.59 18.02
N ILE A 146 12.07 -4.77 17.74
CA ILE A 146 11.90 -5.96 18.58
C ILE A 146 13.26 -6.33 19.18
N THR A 147 13.31 -6.49 20.50
CA THR A 147 14.51 -6.88 21.25
C THR A 147 14.26 -8.17 22.04
N ASN A 148 15.29 -9.00 22.22
CA ASN A 148 15.23 -10.15 23.11
C ASN A 148 15.43 -9.67 24.57
N GLY A 149 14.33 -9.47 25.28
CA GLY A 149 14.34 -8.89 26.62
C GLY A 149 14.51 -7.37 26.63
N LYS A 150 14.75 -6.81 27.82
CA LYS A 150 14.90 -5.37 28.03
C LYS A 150 16.21 -4.87 27.40
N PRO A 151 16.19 -3.86 26.51
CA PRO A 151 17.41 -3.36 25.88
C PRO A 151 18.37 -2.74 26.91
N GLN A 152 19.66 -3.00 26.74
CA GLN A 152 20.75 -2.51 27.58
C GLN A 152 21.91 -2.00 26.71
N GLY A 153 22.80 -1.20 27.32
CA GLY A 153 24.00 -0.64 26.65
C GLY A 153 23.66 0.03 25.32
N ILE A 154 24.46 -0.25 24.30
CA ILE A 154 24.33 0.35 22.96
C ILE A 154 22.95 0.14 22.31
N ILE A 155 22.28 -0.99 22.61
CA ILE A 155 20.94 -1.26 22.08
C ILE A 155 19.93 -0.28 22.67
N LYS A 156 20.03 -0.01 23.98
CA LYS A 156 19.18 0.97 24.65
C LYS A 156 19.46 2.37 24.13
N GLU A 157 20.73 2.75 24.02
CA GLU A 157 21.13 4.07 23.50
C GLU A 157 20.63 4.29 22.08
N PHE A 158 20.71 3.28 21.21
CA PHE A 158 20.17 3.34 19.87
C PHE A 158 18.64 3.51 19.86
N ILE A 159 17.91 2.75 20.68
CA ILE A 159 16.45 2.88 20.80
C ILE A 159 16.06 4.26 21.36
N ASP A 160 16.77 4.74 22.38
CA ASP A 160 16.54 6.08 22.94
C ASP A 160 16.79 7.17 21.88
N TYR A 161 17.85 7.03 21.08
CA TYR A 161 18.11 7.92 19.94
C TYR A 161 17.01 7.85 18.89
N LEU A 162 16.54 6.65 18.51
CA LEU A 162 15.42 6.48 17.58
C LEU A 162 14.16 7.20 18.08
N MET A 163 13.90 7.16 19.39
CA MET A 163 12.73 7.79 20.03
C MET A 163 12.92 9.28 20.33
N SER A 164 14.13 9.80 20.23
CA SER A 164 14.48 11.21 20.46
C SER A 164 13.96 12.14 19.35
N ARG A 165 13.96 13.45 19.60
CA ARG A 165 13.59 14.46 18.58
C ARG A 165 14.46 14.34 17.31
N PRO A 166 15.80 14.24 17.38
CA PRO A 166 16.64 13.97 16.20
C PRO A 166 16.25 12.70 15.44
N GLY A 167 16.03 11.58 16.13
CA GLY A 167 15.63 10.32 15.50
C GLY A 167 14.28 10.44 14.78
N GLN A 168 13.28 11.05 15.43
CA GLN A 168 11.97 11.28 14.84
C GLN A 168 12.01 12.27 13.66
N ASN A 169 12.93 13.24 13.67
CA ASN A 169 13.17 14.11 12.50
C ASN A 169 13.69 13.31 11.29
N ILE A 170 14.57 12.33 11.50
CA ILE A 170 15.02 11.43 10.42
C ILE A 170 13.84 10.62 9.88
N VAL A 171 13.00 10.05 10.75
CA VAL A 171 11.77 9.31 10.36
C VAL A 171 10.88 10.18 9.47
N LYS A 172 10.65 11.43 9.86
CA LYS A 172 9.88 12.40 9.07
C LYS A 172 10.54 12.69 7.71
N ASN A 173 11.85 12.90 7.68
CA ASN A 173 12.61 13.19 6.45
C ASN A 173 12.64 12.00 5.48
N LEU A 174 12.53 10.78 5.99
CA LEU A 174 12.36 9.56 5.19
C LEU A 174 10.90 9.30 4.78
N ASP A 175 10.02 10.27 5.02
CA ASP A 175 8.59 10.25 4.75
C ASP A 175 7.81 9.17 5.49
N TYR A 176 8.23 8.82 6.69
CA TYR A 176 7.37 8.10 7.63
C TYR A 176 6.58 9.09 8.50
N ILE A 177 5.64 8.55 9.28
CA ILE A 177 4.88 9.35 10.25
C ILE A 177 5.60 9.19 11.59
N PRO A 178 6.18 10.27 12.14
CA PRO A 178 6.85 10.20 13.43
C PRO A 178 5.83 10.01 14.55
N LEU A 179 6.30 9.47 15.68
CA LEU A 179 5.51 9.24 16.89
C LEU A 179 5.13 10.54 17.61
N ARG A 180 5.93 11.60 17.42
CA ARG A 180 5.77 12.93 18.01
C ARG A 180 6.18 13.99 17.01
#